data_AF-A0A382BQG5-F1
#
_entry.id   AF-A0A382BQG5-F1
#
_cell.length_a   1.000
_cell.length_b   1.000
_cell.length_c   1.000
_cell.angle_alpha   90.00
_cell.angle_beta   90.00
_cell.angle_gamma   90.00
#
_symmetry.space_group_name_H-M   'P 1'
#
loop_
_entity.id
_entity.type
_entity.pdbx_description
1 polymer ?
#
loop_
_entity_poly.entity_id
_entity_poly.type
_entity_poly.pdbx_seq_one_letter_code
_entity_poly.pdbx_strand_id
1 'polypeptide(L)'
;MKIFIIIILFASICFGIRPDYFQQHVAYDIEVTLDDSAHTLQAFEKIVYTNNSPDTLDFIWFHIWPNAYKNTETAFAKQRERFLNTSFIFSEEKKRGYIDSLDFKIDGVETTWEFHPDWIDVTKVQLPQSLKPGGIVTIETPFFVKLPKVFSRLGHTGKHY
;
A
#
# COMPACT_ATOMS: atom_id res chain seq x y z
N MET A 1 -18.31 -14.54 -54.63
CA MET A 1 -17.20 -15.02 -53.77
C MET A 1 -16.34 -13.94 -53.10
N LYS A 2 -16.59 -12.63 -53.28
CA LYS A 2 -15.79 -11.56 -52.63
C LYS A 2 -16.46 -10.85 -51.44
N ILE A 3 -17.76 -11.06 -51.22
CA ILE A 3 -18.55 -10.41 -50.15
C ILE A 3 -18.58 -11.24 -48.84
N PHE A 4 -18.26 -12.54 -48.91
CA PHE A 4 -18.31 -13.42 -47.73
C PHE A 4 -17.09 -13.31 -46.79
N ILE A 5 -16.00 -12.68 -47.25
CA ILE A 5 -14.75 -12.53 -46.46
C ILE A 5 -14.84 -11.35 -45.48
N ILE A 6 -15.74 -10.39 -45.70
CA ILE A 6 -15.82 -9.16 -44.89
C ILE A 6 -16.60 -9.40 -43.58
N ILE A 7 -17.42 -10.45 -43.48
CA ILE A 7 -18.21 -10.75 -42.28
C ILE A 7 -17.37 -11.44 -41.19
N ILE A 8 -16.27 -12.12 -41.57
CA ILE A 8 -15.41 -12.83 -40.60
C ILE A 8 -14.46 -11.87 -39.85
N LEU A 9 -14.23 -10.65 -40.36
CA LEU A 9 -13.36 -9.66 -39.70
C LEU A 9 -14.04 -8.92 -38.53
N PHE A 10 -15.36 -9.01 -38.37
CA PHE A 10 -16.09 -8.35 -37.28
C PHE A 10 -16.28 -9.24 -36.04
N ALA A 11 -15.94 -10.52 -36.11
CA ALA A 11 -16.06 -11.46 -34.98
C ALA A 11 -14.84 -11.43 -34.03
N SER A 12 -13.80 -10.65 -34.35
CA SER A 12 -12.59 -10.50 -33.53
C SER A 12 -12.65 -9.25 -32.66
N ILE A 13 -13.83 -8.87 -32.15
CA ILE A 13 -13.86 -8.07 -30.92
C ILE A 13 -13.49 -9.05 -29.82
N CYS A 14 -12.20 -9.10 -29.52
CA CYS A 14 -11.65 -9.72 -28.32
C CYS A 14 -12.33 -9.08 -27.11
N PHE A 15 -13.51 -9.57 -26.74
CA PHE A 15 -14.06 -9.39 -25.41
C PHE A 15 -13.21 -10.24 -24.46
N GLY A 16 -12.02 -9.72 -24.12
CA GLY A 16 -11.23 -10.16 -22.98
C GLY A 16 -11.88 -9.74 -21.66
N ILE A 17 -13.21 -9.78 -21.57
CA ILE A 17 -13.93 -9.61 -20.32
C ILE A 17 -13.73 -10.93 -19.58
N ARG A 18 -12.82 -10.93 -18.61
CA ARG A 18 -12.82 -11.98 -17.59
C ARG A 18 -14.04 -11.69 -16.70
N PRO A 19 -15.11 -12.51 -16.74
CA PRO A 19 -16.33 -12.24 -15.99
C PRO A 19 -16.08 -12.16 -14.47
N ASP A 20 -14.98 -12.75 -14.00
CA ASP A 20 -14.62 -12.81 -12.58
C ASP A 20 -13.53 -11.80 -12.19
N TYR A 21 -13.15 -10.87 -13.08
CA TYR A 21 -12.17 -9.84 -12.75
C TYR A 21 -12.83 -8.70 -11.97
N PHE A 22 -12.29 -8.40 -10.79
CA PHE A 22 -12.60 -7.19 -10.05
C PHE A 22 -11.33 -6.41 -9.72
N GLN A 23 -11.51 -5.11 -9.51
CA GLN A 23 -10.47 -4.23 -8.98
C GLN A 23 -11.12 -3.28 -7.99
N GLN A 24 -10.54 -3.17 -6.79
CA GLN A 24 -11.01 -2.23 -5.79
C GLN A 24 -10.84 -0.80 -6.30
N HIS A 25 -11.83 0.05 -6.02
CA HIS A 25 -11.69 1.49 -6.26
C HIS A 25 -11.26 2.14 -4.95
N VAL A 26 -10.20 2.94 -5.01
CA VAL A 26 -9.61 3.58 -3.84
C VAL A 26 -9.26 5.01 -4.20
N ALA A 27 -9.96 5.96 -3.60
CA ALA A 27 -9.71 7.39 -3.77
C ALA A 27 -9.01 7.94 -2.53
N TYR A 28 -7.87 8.58 -2.75
CA TYR A 28 -6.99 9.06 -1.69
C TYR A 28 -7.03 10.58 -1.59
N ASP A 29 -7.09 11.07 -0.37
CA ASP A 29 -6.79 12.45 0.01
C ASP A 29 -5.71 12.39 1.08
N ILE A 30 -4.56 13.01 0.81
CA ILE A 30 -3.37 12.90 1.66
C ILE A 30 -2.84 14.31 1.92
N GLU A 31 -2.93 14.72 3.18
CA GLU A 31 -2.30 15.92 3.68
C GLU A 31 -0.95 15.54 4.29
N VAL A 32 0.14 16.13 3.79
CA VAL A 32 1.49 15.74 4.22
C VAL A 32 2.39 16.95 4.38
N THR A 33 3.13 16.98 5.48
CA THR A 33 4.19 17.95 5.75
C THR A 33 5.53 17.25 5.78
N LEU A 34 6.50 17.78 5.03
CA LEU A 34 7.89 17.35 5.03
C LEU A 34 8.69 18.25 5.97
N ASP A 35 9.33 17.66 6.98
CA ASP A 35 10.43 18.29 7.71
C ASP A 35 11.75 17.88 7.04
N ASP A 36 12.33 18.81 6.29
CA ASP A 36 13.55 18.56 5.52
C ASP A 36 14.81 18.48 6.39
N SER A 37 14.76 19.05 7.59
CA SER A 37 15.86 19.06 8.56
C SER A 37 15.94 17.75 9.34
N ALA A 38 14.77 17.21 9.70
CA ALA A 38 14.64 15.92 10.40
C ALA A 38 14.55 14.73 9.43
N HIS A 39 14.31 14.97 8.14
CA HIS A 39 13.99 13.96 7.13
C HIS A 39 12.78 13.11 7.53
N THR A 40 11.69 13.78 7.89
CA THR A 40 10.46 13.12 8.34
C THR A 40 9.23 13.63 7.61
N LEU A 41 8.20 12.79 7.53
CA LEU A 41 6.87 13.18 7.08
C LEU A 41 5.90 13.06 8.24
N GLN A 42 5.03 14.05 8.39
CA GLN A 42 3.81 13.96 9.19
C GLN A 42 2.65 14.07 8.22
N ALA A 43 1.74 13.11 8.27
CA ALA A 43 0.64 13.06 7.33
C ALA A 43 -0.67 12.63 7.98
N PHE A 44 -1.75 12.98 7.30
CA PHE A 44 -3.07 12.44 7.50
C PHE A 44 -3.58 11.93 6.15
N GLU A 45 -4.01 10.68 6.12
CA GLU A 45 -4.53 10.03 4.93
C GLU A 45 -6.00 9.68 5.14
N LYS A 46 -6.81 10.05 4.15
CA LYS A 46 -8.21 9.70 4.03
C LYS A 46 -8.42 8.93 2.74
N ILE A 47 -9.11 7.82 2.85
CA ILE A 47 -9.31 6.87 1.76
C ILE A 47 -10.79 6.56 1.65
N VAL A 48 -11.39 6.84 0.49
CA VAL A 48 -12.70 6.31 0.14
C VAL A 48 -12.49 4.99 -0.58
N TYR A 49 -12.84 3.89 0.08
CA TYR A 49 -12.66 2.53 -0.42
C TYR A 49 -13.99 1.95 -0.87
N THR A 50 -14.07 1.50 -2.12
CA THR A 50 -15.21 0.74 -2.64
C THR A 50 -14.83 -0.73 -2.78
N ASN A 51 -15.59 -1.61 -2.13
CA ASN A 51 -15.45 -3.04 -2.29
C ASN A 51 -16.09 -3.52 -3.59
N ASN A 52 -15.32 -3.63 -4.66
CA ASN A 52 -15.75 -4.21 -5.94
C ASN A 52 -15.56 -5.73 -6.00
N SER A 53 -15.06 -6.38 -4.94
CA SER A 53 -14.93 -7.84 -4.93
C SER A 53 -16.31 -8.50 -4.86
N PRO A 54 -16.42 -9.77 -5.30
CA PRO A 54 -17.63 -10.57 -5.10
C PRO A 54 -17.83 -10.99 -3.64
N ASP A 55 -16.83 -10.79 -2.78
CA ASP A 55 -16.81 -11.23 -1.39
C ASP A 55 -17.21 -10.10 -0.44
N THR A 56 -17.81 -10.49 0.68
CA THR A 56 -17.98 -9.56 1.81
C THR A 56 -16.67 -9.48 2.59
N LEU A 57 -16.20 -8.28 2.89
CA LEU A 57 -14.95 -8.04 3.60
C LEU A 57 -15.21 -7.72 5.07
N ASP A 58 -14.49 -8.37 5.98
CA ASP A 58 -14.50 -8.05 7.41
C ASP A 58 -13.26 -7.27 7.85
N PHE A 59 -12.25 -7.18 6.98
CA PHE A 59 -11.01 -6.44 7.21
C PHE A 59 -10.38 -6.06 5.87
N ILE A 60 -9.42 -5.14 5.92
CA ILE A 60 -8.63 -4.69 4.76
C ILE A 60 -7.14 -4.81 5.10
N TRP A 61 -6.36 -5.34 4.16
CA TRP A 61 -4.90 -5.36 4.26
C TRP A 61 -4.30 -4.07 3.71
N PHE A 62 -3.36 -3.49 4.44
CA PHE A 62 -2.59 -2.32 4.04
C PHE A 62 -1.11 -2.65 3.95
N HIS A 63 -0.46 -2.12 2.92
CA HIS A 63 0.99 -2.04 2.88
C HIS A 63 1.44 -0.75 3.55
N ILE A 64 2.42 -0.87 4.43
CA ILE A 64 3.05 0.23 5.15
C ILE A 64 4.56 0.19 4.89
N TRP A 65 4.89 0.36 3.61
CA TRP A 65 6.22 0.12 3.05
C TRP A 65 7.41 0.79 3.74
N PRO A 66 7.30 1.95 4.41
CA PRO A 66 8.43 2.48 5.17
C PRO A 66 8.97 1.49 6.21
N ASN A 67 8.14 0.60 6.78
CA ASN A 67 8.59 -0.44 7.69
C ASN A 67 9.49 -1.50 7.04
N ALA A 68 9.53 -1.62 5.71
CA ALA A 68 10.48 -2.49 5.01
C ALA A 68 11.94 -2.10 5.32
N TYR A 69 12.19 -0.84 5.69
CA TYR A 69 13.51 -0.32 6.04
C TYR A 69 13.79 -0.33 7.55
N LYS A 70 12.87 -0.84 8.38
CA LYS A 70 12.95 -0.72 9.85
C LYS A 70 14.08 -1.53 10.46
N ASN A 71 14.28 -2.77 10.01
CA ASN A 71 15.32 -3.66 10.51
C ASN A 71 15.79 -4.68 9.44
N THR A 72 16.70 -5.58 9.82
CA THR A 72 17.28 -6.60 8.92
C THR A 72 16.40 -7.83 8.72
N GLU A 73 15.29 -7.94 9.44
CA GLU A 73 14.41 -9.12 9.40
C GLU A 73 13.28 -8.99 8.39
N THR A 74 13.14 -7.82 7.75
CA THR A 74 12.09 -7.55 6.77
C THR A 74 12.28 -8.35 5.49
N ALA A 75 11.20 -8.55 4.74
CA ALA A 75 11.26 -9.19 3.43
C ALA A 75 12.25 -8.48 2.49
N PHE A 76 12.25 -7.14 2.50
CA PHE A 76 13.22 -6.33 1.77
C PHE A 76 14.66 -6.65 2.18
N ALA A 77 14.97 -6.61 3.49
CA ALA A 77 16.32 -6.85 3.98
C ALA A 77 16.83 -8.25 3.62
N LYS A 78 16.01 -9.28 3.83
CA LYS A 78 16.31 -10.68 3.46
C LYS A 78 16.55 -10.82 1.96
N GLN A 79 15.81 -10.09 1.12
CA GLN A 79 16.05 -10.06 -0.32
C GLN A 79 17.39 -9.39 -0.66
N ARG A 80 17.76 -8.29 -0.01
CA ARG A 80 19.04 -7.60 -0.22
C ARG A 80 20.23 -8.50 0.15
N GLU A 81 20.13 -9.19 1.27
CA GLU A 81 21.14 -10.15 1.71
C GLU A 81 21.32 -11.29 0.70
N ARG A 82 20.22 -11.88 0.21
CA ARG A 82 20.26 -12.93 -0.82
C ARG A 82 20.96 -12.48 -2.10
N PHE A 83 20.83 -11.21 -2.47
CA PHE A 83 21.51 -10.61 -3.63
C PHE A 83 22.89 -10.06 -3.31
N LEU A 84 23.46 -10.40 -2.15
CA LEU A 84 24.78 -9.94 -1.70
C LEU A 84 24.91 -8.40 -1.68
N ASN A 85 23.79 -7.70 -1.50
CA ASN A 85 23.77 -6.25 -1.39
C ASN A 85 23.75 -5.85 0.09
N THR A 86 24.93 -5.55 0.61
CA THR A 86 25.16 -5.38 2.04
C THR A 86 24.94 -3.94 2.55
N SER A 87 24.70 -2.99 1.64
CA SER A 87 24.59 -1.55 1.97
C SER A 87 23.52 -1.24 3.02
N PHE A 88 22.37 -1.91 2.95
CA PHE A 88 21.31 -1.80 3.96
C PHE A 88 21.61 -2.63 5.20
N ILE A 89 22.09 -3.86 5.04
CA ILE A 89 22.36 -4.80 6.12
C ILE A 89 23.34 -4.21 7.15
N PHE A 90 24.43 -3.61 6.68
CA PHE A 90 25.45 -2.98 7.54
C PHE A 90 25.23 -1.48 7.77
N SER A 91 24.04 -0.96 7.44
CA SER A 91 23.71 0.44 7.72
C SER A 91 23.47 0.68 9.22
N GLU A 92 23.89 1.85 9.70
CA GLU A 92 23.53 2.34 11.04
C GLU A 92 22.01 2.54 11.14
N GLU A 93 21.41 2.24 12.30
CA GLU A 93 19.97 2.40 12.54
C GLU A 93 19.46 3.82 12.26
N LYS A 94 20.28 4.84 12.54
CA LYS A 94 19.92 6.24 12.24
C LYS A 94 19.67 6.48 10.74
N LYS A 95 20.27 5.69 9.85
CA LYS A 95 20.07 5.77 8.39
C LYS A 95 18.86 4.98 7.90
N ARG A 96 18.20 4.20 8.76
CA ARG A 96 17.01 3.41 8.46
C ARG A 96 15.73 4.23 8.63
N GLY A 97 14.65 3.74 8.05
CA GLY A 97 13.34 4.39 8.01
C GLY A 97 12.25 3.47 8.54
N TYR A 98 11.11 4.05 8.87
CA TYR A 98 9.94 3.33 9.38
C TYR A 98 8.70 4.22 9.28
N ILE A 99 7.54 3.61 9.44
CA ILE A 99 6.27 4.31 9.67
C ILE A 99 5.82 4.05 11.12
N ASP A 100 5.14 5.02 11.71
CA ASP A 100 4.61 4.98 13.06
C ASP A 100 3.36 5.87 13.19
N SER A 101 2.79 5.93 14.39
CA SER A 101 1.65 6.80 14.74
C SER A 101 0.39 6.56 13.92
N LEU A 102 0.23 5.34 13.40
CA LEU A 102 -0.99 4.88 12.73
C LEU A 102 -2.13 4.80 13.75
N ASP A 103 -3.27 5.38 13.41
CA ASP A 103 -4.49 5.37 14.23
C ASP A 103 -5.71 5.28 13.30
N PHE A 104 -6.03 4.06 12.88
CA PHE A 104 -7.07 3.82 11.87
C PHE A 104 -8.48 4.07 12.43
N LYS A 105 -9.28 4.79 11.63
CA LYS A 105 -10.71 5.00 11.83
C LYS A 105 -11.48 4.60 10.58
N ILE A 106 -12.64 3.97 10.75
CA ILE A 106 -13.55 3.57 9.68
C ILE A 106 -14.85 4.33 9.87
N ASP A 107 -15.22 5.18 8.91
CA ASP A 107 -16.38 6.07 8.97
C ASP A 107 -16.44 6.87 10.29
N GLY A 108 -15.28 7.34 10.76
CA GLY A 108 -15.11 8.09 11.99
C GLY A 108 -15.08 7.26 13.29
N VAL A 109 -15.23 5.93 13.20
CA VAL A 109 -15.20 5.02 14.36
C VAL A 109 -13.80 4.39 14.49
N GLU A 110 -13.24 4.38 15.70
CA GLU A 110 -11.99 3.69 15.99
C GLU A 110 -12.10 2.19 15.69
N THR A 111 -11.05 1.62 15.11
CA THR A 111 -10.99 0.19 14.80
C THR A 111 -9.71 -0.46 15.33
N THR A 112 -9.75 -1.77 15.47
CA THR A 112 -8.56 -2.55 15.81
C THR A 112 -7.77 -2.88 14.56
N TRP A 113 -6.45 -2.91 14.71
CA TRP A 113 -5.55 -3.29 13.65
C TRP A 113 -4.28 -3.93 14.23
N GLU A 114 -3.61 -4.74 13.42
CA GLU A 114 -2.40 -5.45 13.83
C GLU A 114 -1.42 -5.61 12.66
N PHE A 115 -0.12 -5.72 12.94
CA PHE A 115 0.85 -6.09 11.92
C PHE A 115 0.66 -7.53 11.50
N HIS A 116 0.98 -7.84 10.24
CA HIS A 116 1.05 -9.24 9.81
C HIS A 116 2.15 -9.97 10.63
N PRO A 117 1.89 -11.20 11.13
CA PRO A 117 2.84 -11.93 11.97
C PRO A 117 4.25 -12.05 11.39
N ASP A 118 4.34 -12.26 10.07
CA ASP A 118 5.62 -12.45 9.37
C ASP A 118 6.15 -11.20 8.67
N TRP A 119 5.31 -10.18 8.45
CA TRP A 119 5.61 -9.05 7.56
C TRP A 119 5.21 -7.73 8.22
N ILE A 120 6.16 -7.12 8.92
CA ILE A 120 5.95 -5.87 9.67
C ILE A 120 5.59 -4.65 8.79
N ASP A 121 5.74 -4.79 7.47
CA ASP A 121 5.38 -3.83 6.43
C ASP A 121 3.98 -4.08 5.84
N VAL A 122 3.20 -4.97 6.46
CA VAL A 122 1.80 -5.25 6.15
C VAL A 122 0.98 -5.16 7.44
N THR A 123 -0.22 -4.57 7.37
CA THR A 123 -1.14 -4.50 8.50
C THR A 123 -2.57 -4.89 8.13
N LYS A 124 -3.25 -5.56 9.06
CA LYS A 124 -4.66 -5.92 8.98
C LYS A 124 -5.47 -4.87 9.72
N VAL A 125 -6.38 -4.19 9.04
CA VAL A 125 -7.31 -3.22 9.63
C VAL A 125 -8.70 -3.84 9.65
N GLN A 126 -9.29 -4.01 10.84
CA GLN A 126 -10.64 -4.58 10.95
C GLN A 126 -11.69 -3.58 10.49
N LEU A 127 -12.77 -4.06 9.90
CA LEU A 127 -13.94 -3.25 9.61
C LEU A 127 -14.94 -3.42 10.76
N PRO A 128 -15.38 -2.33 11.43
CA PRO A 128 -16.40 -2.42 12.48
C PRO A 128 -17.71 -3.06 12.00
N GLN A 129 -18.00 -2.91 10.70
CA GLN A 129 -19.11 -3.56 10.01
C GLN A 129 -18.63 -4.18 8.71
N SER A 130 -19.04 -5.43 8.45
CA SER A 130 -18.72 -6.14 7.22
C SER A 130 -19.14 -5.35 5.98
N LEU A 131 -18.21 -5.21 5.03
CA LEU A 131 -18.38 -4.46 3.79
C LEU A 131 -18.77 -5.38 2.64
N LYS A 132 -20.04 -5.35 2.28
CA LYS A 132 -20.60 -6.16 1.17
C LYS A 132 -20.03 -5.73 -0.19
N PRO A 133 -20.13 -6.57 -1.23
CA PRO A 133 -19.88 -6.17 -2.61
C PRO A 133 -20.65 -4.89 -2.99
N GLY A 134 -19.95 -3.96 -3.64
CA GLY A 134 -20.40 -2.60 -3.98
C GLY A 134 -20.43 -1.61 -2.81
N GLY A 135 -20.14 -2.06 -1.58
CA GLY A 135 -20.14 -1.21 -0.40
C GLY A 135 -18.98 -0.21 -0.39
N ILE A 136 -19.18 0.92 0.28
CA ILE A 136 -18.20 2.01 0.39
C ILE A 136 -17.98 2.33 1.87
N VAL A 137 -16.72 2.55 2.23
CA VAL A 137 -16.31 3.06 3.56
C VAL A 137 -15.26 4.14 3.40
N THR A 138 -15.19 5.02 4.39
CA THR A 138 -14.09 5.98 4.56
C THR A 138 -13.11 5.44 5.59
N ILE A 139 -11.84 5.37 5.23
CA ILE A 139 -10.74 4.92 6.10
C ILE A 139 -9.83 6.11 6.32
N GLU A 140 -9.53 6.44 7.58
CA GLU A 140 -8.70 7.57 7.95
C GLU A 140 -7.59 7.12 8.88
N THR A 141 -6.37 7.64 8.72
CA THR A 141 -5.27 7.37 9.64
C THR A 141 -4.22 8.49 9.58
N PRO A 142 -3.79 9.05 10.72
CA PRO A 142 -2.55 9.82 10.76
C PRO A 142 -1.36 8.87 10.59
N PHE A 143 -0.24 9.37 10.11
CA PHE A 143 1.02 8.64 10.18
C PHE A 143 2.23 9.54 10.24
N PHE A 144 3.28 9.02 10.87
CA PHE A 144 4.62 9.59 10.87
C PHE A 144 5.55 8.67 10.08
N VAL A 145 6.38 9.23 9.20
CA VAL A 145 7.43 8.48 8.51
C VAL A 145 8.79 9.10 8.80
N LYS A 146 9.73 8.27 9.25
CA LYS A 146 11.16 8.60 9.19
C LYS A 146 11.70 8.12 7.85
N LEU A 147 12.21 9.03 7.03
CA LEU A 147 12.76 8.70 5.72
C LEU A 147 14.14 8.06 5.88
N PRO A 148 14.41 6.89 5.26
CA PRO A 148 15.73 6.28 5.29
C PRO A 148 16.71 7.05 4.39
N LYS A 149 18.01 6.76 4.51
CA LYS A 149 18.93 6.98 3.39
C LYS A 149 18.42 6.18 2.16
N VAL A 150 18.66 6.67 0.95
CA VAL A 150 18.29 5.92 -0.26
C VAL A 150 19.01 4.56 -0.31
N PHE A 151 18.26 3.47 -0.07
CA PHE A 151 18.68 2.09 -0.32
C PHE A 151 17.93 1.44 -1.49
N SER A 152 16.75 1.99 -1.81
CA SER A 152 15.87 1.56 -2.90
C SER A 152 14.98 2.74 -3.31
N ARG A 153 13.65 2.56 -3.42
CA ARG A 153 12.69 3.55 -3.96
C ARG A 153 12.25 4.62 -2.96
N LEU A 154 12.49 4.42 -1.67
CA LEU A 154 12.18 5.39 -0.60
C LEU A 154 13.49 5.86 0.03
N GLY A 155 13.62 7.16 0.27
CA GLY A 155 14.67 7.69 1.13
C GLY A 155 15.01 9.14 0.82
N HIS A 156 16.17 9.57 1.28
CA HIS A 156 16.69 10.90 0.98
C HIS A 156 18.22 10.92 0.80
N THR A 157 18.73 11.94 0.12
CA THR A 157 20.15 12.29 0.00
C THR A 157 20.31 13.79 0.17
N GLY A 158 20.85 14.25 1.30
CA GLY A 158 20.79 15.66 1.66
C GLY A 158 19.32 16.11 1.74
N LYS A 159 18.98 17.19 1.03
CA LYS A 159 17.61 17.72 0.90
C LYS A 159 16.88 17.23 -0.37
N HIS A 160 17.34 16.13 -0.96
CA HIS A 160 16.64 15.45 -2.05
C HIS A 160 15.91 14.23 -1.51
N TYR A 161 14.65 14.03 -1.92
CA TYR A 161 13.74 12.99 -1.43
C TYR A 161 13.18 12.18 -2.59
#